data_AF-A0A810NTT7-F1
#
_entry.id   AF-A0A810NTT7-F1
#
_cell.length_a   1.000
_cell.length_b   1.000
_cell.length_c   1.000
_cell.angle_alpha   90.00
_cell.angle_beta   90.00
_cell.angle_gamma   90.00
#
_symmetry.space_group_name_H-M   'P 1'
#
loop_
_entity.id
_entity.type
_entity.pdbx_description
1 polymer ?
#
loop_
_entity_poly.entity_id
_entity_poly.type
_entity_poly.pdbx_seq_one_letter_code
_entity_poly.pdbx_strand_id
1 'polypeptide(L)'
;MSRKTGKPTYTRPAGPSRTGRVLGIIGGLAAALLVGVLIGTLTAQPGGTDAAVAELRRQEAARDTVQITELTARARDTGKAITPVIEGLAGTGEVDDAQLARWRQAVAAEVAWFAKTVSGATATNVARGGLRNAVEQLAAAVETFAAARALPASSRQPVLAAAARQRELAVMAWSVAATQLDQINVDAGHGHQHVYLEIAGISGLMAGDSLPEGTGH
;
A
#
# COMPACT_ATOMS: atom_id res chain seq x y z
N MET A 1 -9.34 -70.15 -80.84
CA MET A 1 -8.02 -69.47 -80.99
C MET A 1 -7.73 -68.60 -79.77
N SER A 2 -6.57 -68.84 -79.17
CA SER A 2 -5.73 -67.95 -78.33
C SER A 2 -6.39 -66.99 -77.33
N ARG A 3 -6.23 -67.27 -76.03
CA ARG A 3 -6.09 -66.21 -75.02
C ARG A 3 -4.90 -66.53 -74.11
N LYS A 4 -3.82 -65.78 -74.36
CA LYS A 4 -2.58 -65.70 -73.60
C LYS A 4 -2.85 -65.17 -72.19
N THR A 5 -2.26 -65.86 -71.22
CA THR A 5 -1.77 -65.37 -69.92
C THR A 5 -1.00 -64.04 -70.12
N GLY A 6 -1.16 -62.97 -69.34
CA GLY A 6 -1.12 -62.84 -67.89
C GLY A 6 0.20 -62.13 -67.50
N LYS A 7 0.20 -60.79 -67.35
CA LYS A 7 1.28 -60.03 -66.69
C LYS A 7 0.69 -59.42 -65.40
N PRO A 8 1.38 -59.48 -64.24
CA PRO A 8 0.86 -58.87 -63.03
C PRO A 8 1.10 -57.35 -63.06
N THR A 9 0.04 -56.59 -62.80
CA THR A 9 0.10 -55.15 -62.51
C THR A 9 0.01 -54.98 -61.00
N TYR A 10 1.06 -54.47 -60.36
CA TYR A 10 0.98 -54.03 -58.98
C TYR A 10 0.19 -52.72 -58.92
N THR A 11 -0.98 -52.74 -58.28
CA THR A 11 -1.75 -51.55 -57.94
C THR A 11 -1.27 -51.01 -56.59
N ARG A 12 -0.83 -49.75 -56.59
CA ARG A 12 -0.54 -48.95 -55.39
C ARG A 12 -1.87 -48.48 -54.80
N PRO A 13 -2.15 -48.64 -53.49
CA PRO A 13 -3.41 -48.20 -52.93
C PRO A 13 -3.49 -46.66 -52.92
N ALA A 14 -4.60 -46.12 -53.40
CA ALA A 14 -4.92 -44.70 -53.34
C ALA A 14 -5.24 -44.31 -51.88
N GLY A 15 -4.50 -43.33 -51.35
CA GLY A 15 -4.79 -42.74 -50.04
C GLY A 15 -6.07 -41.88 -50.07
N PRO A 16 -6.79 -41.77 -48.94
CA PRO A 16 -8.05 -41.04 -48.87
C PRO A 16 -7.88 -39.54 -49.18
N SER A 17 -8.85 -38.99 -49.90
CA SER A 17 -8.86 -37.59 -50.37
C SER A 17 -9.00 -36.59 -49.21
N ARG A 18 -8.24 -35.50 -49.29
CA ARG A 18 -8.10 -34.46 -48.25
C ARG A 18 -9.40 -33.71 -47.91
N THR A 19 -10.42 -33.77 -48.77
CA THR A 19 -11.67 -33.01 -48.63
C THR A 19 -12.62 -33.55 -47.56
N GLY A 20 -12.61 -34.86 -47.27
CA GLY A 20 -13.45 -35.45 -46.22
C GLY A 20 -12.98 -35.15 -44.79
N ARG A 21 -11.69 -34.84 -44.59
CA ARG A 21 -11.13 -34.52 -43.27
C ARG A 21 -11.44 -33.11 -42.80
N VAL A 22 -11.60 -32.15 -43.71
CA VAL A 22 -11.81 -30.73 -43.34
C VAL A 22 -13.24 -30.50 -42.83
N LEU A 23 -14.25 -31.14 -43.43
CA LEU A 23 -15.65 -31.05 -42.98
C LEU A 23 -15.90 -31.69 -41.60
N GLY A 24 -15.21 -32.80 -41.28
CA GLY A 24 -15.30 -33.43 -39.97
C GLY A 24 -14.68 -32.58 -38.83
N ILE A 25 -13.61 -31.84 -39.13
CA ILE A 25 -12.96 -30.96 -38.15
C ILE A 25 -13.83 -29.73 -37.86
N ILE A 26 -14.47 -29.13 -38.86
CA ILE A 26 -15.35 -27.97 -38.68
C ILE A 26 -16.62 -28.35 -37.90
N GLY A 27 -17.23 -29.50 -38.22
CA GLY A 27 -18.40 -30.01 -37.47
C GLY A 27 -18.08 -30.36 -36.00
N GLY A 28 -16.90 -30.93 -35.75
CA GLY A 28 -16.43 -31.23 -34.39
C GLY A 28 -16.14 -29.98 -33.55
N LEU A 29 -15.56 -28.94 -34.16
CA LEU A 29 -15.28 -27.68 -33.47
C LEU A 29 -16.55 -26.94 -33.06
N ALA A 30 -17.57 -26.92 -33.94
CA ALA A 30 -18.85 -26.26 -33.65
C ALA A 30 -19.62 -26.96 -32.52
N ALA A 31 -19.61 -28.31 -32.50
CA ALA A 31 -20.21 -29.08 -31.42
C ALA A 31 -19.47 -28.90 -30.08
N ALA A 32 -18.13 -28.87 -30.10
CA ALA A 32 -17.32 -28.62 -28.90
C ALA A 32 -17.51 -27.20 -28.35
N LEU A 33 -17.68 -26.19 -29.22
CA LEU A 33 -18.00 -24.82 -28.83
C LEU A 33 -19.39 -24.74 -28.20
N LEU A 34 -20.41 -25.39 -28.77
CA LEU A 34 -21.75 -25.40 -28.22
C LEU A 34 -21.82 -26.11 -26.86
N VAL A 35 -21.12 -27.24 -26.70
CA VAL A 35 -21.01 -27.95 -25.42
C VAL A 35 -20.22 -27.12 -24.41
N GLY A 36 -19.13 -26.47 -24.83
CA GLY A 36 -18.33 -25.59 -23.97
C GLY A 36 -19.10 -24.35 -23.49
N VAL A 37 -19.90 -23.73 -24.36
CA VAL A 37 -20.78 -22.61 -24.02
C VAL A 37 -21.93 -23.06 -23.10
N LEU A 38 -22.50 -24.24 -23.33
CA LEU A 38 -23.58 -24.77 -22.49
C LEU A 38 -23.07 -25.17 -21.09
N ILE A 39 -21.90 -25.81 -21.00
CA ILE A 39 -21.28 -26.13 -19.70
C ILE A 39 -20.84 -24.84 -19.00
N GLY A 40 -20.24 -23.89 -19.73
CA GLY A 40 -19.82 -22.60 -19.18
C GLY A 40 -20.99 -21.75 -18.67
N THR A 41 -22.16 -21.81 -19.30
CA THR A 41 -23.36 -21.07 -18.84
C THR A 41 -24.07 -21.76 -17.67
N LEU A 42 -23.94 -23.08 -17.53
CA LEU A 42 -24.47 -23.84 -16.39
C LEU A 42 -23.57 -23.73 -15.15
N THR A 43 -22.27 -23.48 -15.30
CA THR A 43 -21.34 -23.26 -14.18
C THR A 43 -21.11 -21.79 -13.83
N ALA A 44 -21.58 -20.84 -14.66
CA ALA A 44 -21.43 -19.40 -14.45
C ALA A 44 -22.61 -18.72 -13.73
N GLN A 45 -23.53 -19.47 -13.11
CA GLN A 45 -24.46 -18.86 -12.16
C GLN A 45 -23.69 -18.53 -10.88
N PRO A 46 -23.64 -17.26 -10.42
CA PRO A 46 -23.01 -16.93 -9.16
C PRO A 46 -23.65 -17.77 -8.06
N GLY A 47 -22.88 -18.69 -7.48
CA GLY A 47 -23.39 -19.50 -6.38
C GLY A 47 -23.71 -18.60 -5.19
N GLY A 48 -24.50 -19.07 -4.22
CA GLY A 48 -24.73 -18.33 -2.97
C GLY A 48 -23.43 -17.91 -2.26
N THR A 49 -22.33 -18.65 -2.49
CA THR A 49 -20.97 -18.32 -2.06
C THR A 49 -20.41 -17.07 -2.73
N ASP A 50 -20.63 -16.86 -4.03
CA ASP A 50 -20.12 -15.68 -4.76
C ASP A 50 -20.84 -14.40 -4.30
N ALA A 51 -22.16 -14.51 -4.05
CA ALA A 51 -22.93 -13.42 -3.47
C ALA A 51 -22.47 -13.07 -2.04
N ALA A 52 -22.17 -14.09 -1.22
CA ALA A 52 -21.64 -13.89 0.12
C ALA A 52 -20.23 -13.26 0.11
N VAL A 53 -19.35 -13.69 -0.79
CA VAL A 53 -18.01 -13.09 -0.97
C VAL A 53 -18.12 -11.65 -1.46
N ALA A 54 -18.99 -11.36 -2.40
CA ALA A 54 -19.24 -10.01 -2.88
C ALA A 54 -19.76 -9.10 -1.75
N GLU A 55 -20.65 -9.61 -0.91
CA GLU A 55 -21.16 -8.87 0.25
C GLU A 55 -20.07 -8.61 1.29
N LEU A 56 -19.24 -9.60 1.63
CA LEU A 56 -18.11 -9.41 2.54
C LEU A 56 -17.13 -8.35 2.02
N ARG A 57 -16.81 -8.36 0.72
CA ARG A 57 -15.94 -7.34 0.10
C ARG A 57 -16.54 -5.94 0.19
N ARG A 58 -17.86 -5.80 0.01
CA ARG A 58 -18.55 -4.50 0.18
C ARG A 58 -18.47 -4.01 1.62
N GLN A 59 -18.68 -4.89 2.59
CA GLN A 59 -18.58 -4.55 4.02
C GLN A 59 -17.14 -4.19 4.42
N GLU A 60 -16.14 -4.89 3.87
CA GLU A 60 -14.72 -4.55 4.05
C GLU A 60 -14.38 -3.19 3.46
N ALA A 61 -14.79 -2.92 2.22
CA ALA A 61 -14.56 -1.63 1.58
C ALA A 61 -15.21 -0.48 2.38
N ALA A 62 -16.46 -0.65 2.83
CA ALA A 62 -17.14 0.37 3.63
C ALA A 62 -16.44 0.65 4.97
N ARG A 63 -15.91 -0.40 5.64
CA ARG A 63 -15.12 -0.23 6.87
C ARG A 63 -13.78 0.45 6.60
N ASP A 64 -13.14 0.13 5.47
CA ASP A 64 -11.85 0.72 5.10
C ASP A 64 -11.99 2.23 4.83
N THR A 65 -13.05 2.67 4.14
CA THR A 65 -13.33 4.12 3.95
C THR A 65 -13.39 4.89 5.27
N VAL A 66 -14.04 4.32 6.30
CA VAL A 66 -14.09 4.93 7.63
C VAL A 66 -12.70 5.02 8.24
N GLN A 67 -11.92 3.93 8.15
CA GLN A 67 -10.56 3.90 8.70
C GLN A 67 -9.60 4.84 8.00
N ILE A 68 -9.74 5.02 6.68
CA ILE A 68 -8.97 5.99 5.91
C ILE A 68 -9.25 7.40 6.44
N THR A 69 -10.53 7.76 6.57
CA THR A 69 -10.92 9.08 7.10
C THR A 69 -10.39 9.31 8.52
N GLU A 70 -10.54 8.33 9.41
CA GLU A 70 -10.04 8.40 10.79
C GLU A 70 -8.52 8.52 10.84
N LEU A 71 -7.80 7.75 10.01
CA LEU A 71 -6.35 7.78 9.95
C LEU A 71 -5.84 9.10 9.39
N THR A 72 -6.47 9.65 8.35
CA THR A 72 -6.15 10.97 7.79
C THR A 72 -6.35 12.08 8.82
N ALA A 73 -7.51 12.11 9.49
CA ALA A 73 -7.78 13.08 10.54
C ALA A 73 -6.76 12.96 11.69
N ARG A 74 -6.47 11.73 12.13
CA ARG A 74 -5.48 11.52 13.17
C ARG A 74 -4.09 11.96 12.74
N ALA A 75 -3.63 11.60 11.54
CA ALA A 75 -2.31 11.98 11.04
C ALA A 75 -2.14 13.50 11.06
N ARG A 76 -3.18 14.26 10.67
CA ARG A 76 -3.17 15.72 10.74
C ARG A 76 -3.00 16.25 12.17
N ASP A 77 -3.75 15.69 13.12
CA ASP A 77 -3.68 16.12 14.52
C ASP A 77 -2.37 15.71 15.20
N THR A 78 -1.88 14.51 14.91
CA THR A 78 -0.55 14.05 15.31
C THR A 78 0.51 15.02 14.78
N GLY A 79 0.45 15.38 13.49
CA GLY A 79 1.39 16.33 12.88
C GLY A 79 1.46 17.65 13.65
N LYS A 80 0.30 18.27 13.93
CA LYS A 80 0.22 19.48 14.76
C LYS A 80 0.83 19.29 16.15
N ALA A 81 0.60 18.14 16.78
CA ALA A 81 1.08 17.85 18.13
C ALA A 81 2.61 17.66 18.19
N ILE A 82 3.21 17.07 17.15
CA ILE A 82 4.64 16.73 17.13
C ILE A 82 5.52 17.78 16.46
N THR A 83 4.97 18.68 15.62
CA THR A 83 5.75 19.76 14.97
C THR A 83 6.59 20.57 15.96
N PRO A 84 6.06 21.06 17.10
CA PRO A 84 6.86 21.81 18.07
C PRO A 84 8.02 21.00 18.68
N VAL A 85 7.88 19.67 18.76
CA VAL A 85 8.94 18.78 19.23
C VAL A 85 10.04 18.66 18.18
N ILE A 86 9.64 18.47 16.92
CA ILE A 86 10.58 18.35 15.79
C ILE A 86 11.38 19.65 15.65
N GLU A 87 10.71 20.79 15.59
CA GLU A 87 11.37 22.10 15.48
C GLU A 87 12.32 22.36 16.66
N GLY A 88 11.88 22.02 17.88
CA GLY A 88 12.71 22.16 19.07
C GLY A 88 13.97 21.28 19.07
N LEU A 89 13.88 20.06 18.54
CA LEU A 89 15.03 19.16 18.38
C LEU A 89 16.02 19.61 17.28
N ALA A 90 15.69 20.63 16.49
CA ALA A 90 16.63 21.26 15.56
C ALA A 90 17.52 22.33 16.21
N GLY A 91 17.13 22.83 17.40
CA GLY A 91 17.85 23.89 18.11
C GLY A 91 19.12 23.43 18.85
N THR A 92 19.90 24.40 19.32
CA THR A 92 21.23 24.20 19.95
C THR A 92 21.20 23.81 21.44
N GLY A 93 20.02 23.53 22.02
CA GLY A 93 19.91 22.86 23.32
C GLY A 93 19.50 23.72 24.52
N GLU A 94 18.90 24.89 24.33
CA GLU A 94 18.23 25.63 25.42
C GLU A 94 16.78 25.16 25.59
N VAL A 95 16.63 23.90 26.00
CA VAL A 95 15.34 23.31 26.37
C VAL A 95 15.37 23.09 27.86
N ASP A 96 14.47 23.76 28.59
CA ASP A 96 14.32 23.52 30.02
C ASP A 96 13.66 22.16 30.32
N ASP A 97 13.70 21.72 31.57
CA ASP A 97 13.17 20.42 31.96
C ASP A 97 11.65 20.32 31.79
N ALA A 98 10.94 21.44 31.95
CA ALA A 98 9.50 21.49 31.76
C ALA A 98 9.10 21.30 30.29
N GLN A 99 9.85 21.89 29.36
CA GLN A 99 9.66 21.75 27.93
C GLN A 99 10.00 20.34 27.46
N LEU A 100 11.09 19.76 27.97
CA LEU A 100 11.43 18.37 27.68
C LEU A 100 10.36 17.40 28.19
N ALA A 101 9.80 17.64 29.38
CA ALA A 101 8.69 16.86 29.91
C ALA A 101 7.43 16.97 29.02
N ARG A 102 7.10 18.18 28.54
CA ARG A 102 6.00 18.39 27.58
C ARG A 102 6.23 17.64 26.28
N TRP A 103 7.44 17.64 25.74
CA TRP A 103 7.77 16.88 24.52
C TRP A 103 7.59 15.39 24.71
N ARG A 104 8.11 14.83 25.81
CA ARG A 104 7.91 13.41 26.15
C ARG A 104 6.44 13.08 26.27
N GLN A 105 5.65 13.90 26.95
CA GLN A 105 4.22 13.69 27.10
C GLN A 105 3.47 13.72 25.76
N ALA A 106 3.76 14.72 24.92
CA ALA A 106 3.14 14.86 23.61
C ALA A 106 3.43 13.63 22.74
N VAL A 107 4.71 13.25 22.59
CA VAL A 107 5.07 12.10 21.76
C VAL A 107 4.55 10.79 22.36
N ALA A 108 4.59 10.60 23.67
CA ALA A 108 4.08 9.39 24.32
C ALA A 108 2.56 9.22 24.11
N ALA A 109 1.78 10.30 24.12
CA ALA A 109 0.36 10.25 23.82
C ALA A 109 0.10 9.78 22.37
N GLU A 110 0.93 10.24 21.43
CA GLU A 110 0.86 9.83 20.03
C GLU A 110 1.25 8.35 19.84
N VAL A 111 2.36 7.91 20.45
CA VAL A 111 2.77 6.49 20.47
C VAL A 111 1.64 5.61 21.01
N ALA A 112 1.02 5.99 22.14
CA ALA A 112 -0.05 5.21 22.75
C ALA A 112 -1.28 5.06 21.84
N TRP A 113 -1.59 6.07 21.02
CA TRP A 113 -2.68 5.96 20.07
C TRP A 113 -2.36 4.99 18.92
N PHE A 114 -1.15 5.10 18.35
CA PHE A 114 -0.73 4.24 17.24
C PHE A 114 -0.46 2.79 17.67
N ALA A 115 -0.20 2.55 18.95
CA ALA A 115 -0.07 1.20 19.52
C ALA A 115 -1.37 0.38 19.42
N LYS A 116 -2.54 1.05 19.35
CA LYS A 116 -3.81 0.36 19.14
C LYS A 116 -3.84 -0.25 17.74
N THR A 117 -4.04 -1.56 17.66
CA THR A 117 -4.23 -2.28 16.39
C THR A 117 -5.67 -2.17 15.94
N VAL A 118 -5.85 -1.82 14.68
CA VAL A 118 -7.15 -1.81 14.00
C VAL A 118 -7.02 -2.74 12.80
N SER A 119 -8.02 -3.55 12.54
CA SER A 119 -8.05 -4.40 11.35
C SER A 119 -8.58 -3.57 10.18
N GLY A 120 -7.70 -3.18 9.26
CA GLY A 120 -8.05 -2.48 8.01
C GLY A 120 -7.54 -3.21 6.77
N ALA A 121 -7.73 -2.59 5.59
CA ALA A 121 -7.10 -3.08 4.37
C ALA A 121 -5.56 -3.02 4.50
N THR A 122 -4.86 -3.85 3.72
CA THR A 122 -3.40 -3.94 3.76
C THR A 122 -2.73 -2.58 3.56
N ALA A 123 -3.18 -1.79 2.58
CA ALA A 123 -2.61 -0.48 2.29
C ALA A 123 -2.78 0.49 3.49
N THR A 124 -3.99 0.56 4.06
CA THR A 124 -4.30 1.34 5.26
C THR A 124 -3.44 0.94 6.45
N ASN A 125 -3.23 -0.37 6.65
CA ASN A 125 -2.35 -0.88 7.72
C ASN A 125 -0.87 -0.51 7.49
N VAL A 126 -0.41 -0.53 6.24
CA VAL A 126 0.96 -0.11 5.88
C VAL A 126 1.15 1.37 6.16
N ALA A 127 0.23 2.23 5.74
CA ALA A 127 0.28 3.67 6.04
C ALA A 127 0.28 3.93 7.55
N ARG A 128 -0.65 3.30 8.30
CA ARG A 128 -0.71 3.39 9.76
C ARG A 128 0.58 2.93 10.42
N GLY A 129 1.14 1.81 9.96
CA GLY A 129 2.40 1.26 10.47
C GLY A 129 3.59 2.18 10.21
N GLY A 130 3.64 2.81 9.03
CA GLY A 130 4.65 3.82 8.69
C GLY A 130 4.57 5.05 9.59
N LEU A 131 3.36 5.59 9.80
CA LEU A 131 3.12 6.71 10.72
C LEU A 131 3.52 6.34 12.16
N ARG A 132 3.12 5.16 12.64
CA ARG A 132 3.53 4.65 13.97
C ARG A 132 5.05 4.63 14.11
N ASN A 133 5.75 4.04 13.14
CA ASN A 133 7.21 3.94 13.15
C ASN A 133 7.88 5.32 13.18
N ALA A 134 7.34 6.29 12.43
CA ALA A 134 7.83 7.67 12.47
C ALA A 134 7.68 8.30 13.86
N VAL A 135 6.53 8.13 14.51
CA VAL A 135 6.31 8.66 15.88
C VAL A 135 7.20 7.96 16.92
N GLU A 136 7.37 6.63 16.83
CA GLU A 136 8.28 5.87 17.70
C GLU A 136 9.74 6.32 17.51
N GLN A 137 10.16 6.59 16.26
CA GLN A 137 11.49 7.09 15.96
C GLN A 137 11.73 8.50 16.54
N LEU A 138 10.69 9.35 16.54
CA LEU A 138 10.73 10.67 17.19
C LEU A 138 10.81 10.54 18.71
N ALA A 139 10.10 9.58 19.32
CA ALA A 139 10.20 9.30 20.75
C ALA A 139 11.63 8.94 21.14
N ALA A 140 12.28 8.08 20.34
CA ALA A 140 13.69 7.74 20.53
C ALA A 140 14.61 8.97 20.40
N ALA A 141 14.33 9.89 19.46
CA ALA A 141 15.09 11.14 19.32
C ALA A 141 15.00 12.03 20.57
N VAL A 142 13.81 12.16 21.16
CA VAL A 142 13.58 12.92 22.41
C VAL A 142 14.37 12.30 23.57
N GLU A 143 14.38 10.97 23.69
CA GLU A 143 15.15 10.29 24.74
C GLU A 143 16.66 10.42 24.55
N THR A 144 17.15 10.33 23.31
CA THR A 144 18.56 10.57 22.99
C THR A 144 18.97 12.00 23.33
N PHE A 145 18.12 12.98 23.04
CA PHE A 145 18.35 14.39 23.40
C PHE A 145 18.40 14.57 24.93
N ALA A 146 17.47 13.94 25.66
CA ALA A 146 17.46 13.97 27.11
C ALA A 146 18.74 13.37 27.72
N ALA A 147 19.19 12.23 27.19
CA ALA A 147 20.43 11.59 27.60
C ALA A 147 21.65 12.50 27.33
N ALA A 148 21.68 13.19 26.19
CA ALA A 148 22.75 14.13 25.86
C ALA A 148 22.87 15.29 26.87
N ARG A 149 21.73 15.81 27.38
CA ARG A 149 21.72 16.89 28.39
C ARG A 149 22.38 16.48 29.70
N ALA A 150 22.31 15.20 30.08
CA ALA A 150 22.93 14.66 31.28
C ALA A 150 24.46 14.45 31.14
N LEU A 151 25.00 14.55 29.92
CA LEU A 151 26.43 14.35 29.67
C LEU A 151 27.27 15.61 29.97
N PRO A 152 28.56 15.43 30.31
CA PRO A 152 29.54 16.51 30.30
C PRO A 152 29.58 17.23 28.94
N ALA A 153 29.88 18.53 28.95
CA ALA A 153 29.90 19.35 27.74
C ALA A 153 30.80 18.78 26.62
N SER A 154 31.93 18.16 26.99
CA SER A 154 32.88 17.53 26.07
C SER A 154 32.34 16.30 25.33
N SER A 155 31.31 15.64 25.87
CA SER A 155 30.71 14.41 25.28
C SER A 155 29.30 14.64 24.74
N ARG A 156 28.73 15.83 24.95
CA ARG A 156 27.34 16.15 24.61
C ARG A 156 27.08 16.27 23.11
N GLN A 157 27.98 16.92 22.38
CA GLN A 157 27.75 17.28 20.97
C GLN A 157 27.52 16.08 20.05
N PRO A 158 28.30 14.98 20.11
CA PRO A 158 28.03 13.80 19.28
C PRO A 158 26.66 13.18 19.53
N VAL A 159 26.16 13.20 20.77
CA VAL A 159 24.86 12.61 21.13
C VAL A 159 23.71 13.53 20.71
N LEU A 160 23.88 14.86 20.82
CA LEU A 160 22.93 15.81 20.23
C LEU A 160 22.83 15.65 18.71
N ALA A 161 23.96 15.44 18.02
CA ALA A 161 23.96 15.17 16.58
C ALA A 161 23.22 13.86 16.24
N ALA A 162 23.35 12.83 17.08
CA ALA A 162 22.58 11.58 16.91
C ALA A 162 21.07 11.80 17.09
N ALA A 163 20.65 12.59 18.08
CA ALA A 163 19.24 12.96 18.27
C ALA A 163 18.70 13.75 17.07
N ALA A 164 19.46 14.71 16.55
CA ALA A 164 19.09 15.47 15.36
C ALA A 164 18.93 14.58 14.12
N ARG A 165 19.81 13.59 13.94
CA ARG A 165 19.69 12.62 12.85
C ARG A 165 18.48 11.70 13.02
N GLN A 166 18.17 11.27 14.24
CA GLN A 166 16.95 10.49 14.51
C GLN A 166 15.68 11.30 14.23
N ARG A 167 15.67 12.61 14.56
CA ARG A 167 14.60 13.53 14.18
C ARG A 167 14.40 13.54 12.66
N GLU A 168 15.47 13.70 11.88
CA GLU A 168 15.39 13.70 10.42
C GLU A 168 14.84 12.39 9.85
N LEU A 169 15.30 11.25 10.39
CA LEU A 169 14.78 9.93 10.03
C LEU A 169 13.29 9.77 10.35
N ALA A 170 12.84 10.30 11.48
CA ALA A 170 11.41 10.29 11.84
C ALA A 170 10.58 11.11 10.82
N VAL A 171 11.03 12.31 10.44
CA VAL A 171 10.32 13.16 9.47
C VAL A 171 10.32 12.53 8.07
N MET A 172 11.44 11.93 7.64
CA MET A 172 11.48 11.21 6.36
C MET A 172 10.52 10.01 6.36
N ALA A 173 10.54 9.19 7.42
CA ALA A 173 9.62 8.07 7.56
C ALA A 173 8.15 8.52 7.54
N TRP A 174 7.84 9.64 8.20
CA TRP A 174 6.52 10.26 8.14
C TRP A 174 6.15 10.63 6.71
N SER A 175 7.03 11.29 5.96
CA SER A 175 6.73 11.74 4.59
C SER A 175 6.36 10.59 3.66
N VAL A 176 7.05 9.44 3.76
CA VAL A 176 6.74 8.23 2.97
C VAL A 176 5.36 7.68 3.35
N ALA A 177 5.05 7.62 4.65
CA ALA A 177 3.76 7.15 5.13
C ALA A 177 2.62 8.11 4.75
N ALA A 178 2.88 9.43 4.77
CA ALA A 178 1.96 10.47 4.34
C ALA A 178 1.66 10.35 2.84
N THR A 179 2.65 10.10 2.00
CA THR A 179 2.42 9.83 0.56
C THR A 179 1.61 8.57 0.33
N GLN A 180 1.87 7.50 1.08
CA GLN A 180 1.04 6.29 0.98
C GLN A 180 -0.41 6.57 1.40
N LEU A 181 -0.62 7.37 2.44
CA LEU A 181 -1.95 7.75 2.89
C LEU A 181 -2.65 8.68 1.89
N ASP A 182 -1.93 9.60 1.27
CA ASP A 182 -2.43 10.47 0.21
C ASP A 182 -2.99 9.63 -0.97
N GLN A 183 -2.22 8.68 -1.47
CA GLN A 183 -2.68 7.77 -2.53
C GLN A 183 -3.91 6.96 -2.11
N ILE A 184 -3.94 6.46 -0.87
CA ILE A 184 -5.10 5.72 -0.35
C ILE A 184 -6.36 6.60 -0.32
N ASN A 185 -6.23 7.90 0.00
CA ASN A 185 -7.35 8.83 -0.04
C ASN A 185 -7.83 9.10 -1.47
N VAL A 186 -6.92 9.24 -2.43
CA VAL A 186 -7.25 9.33 -3.86
C VAL A 186 -8.02 8.09 -4.32
N ASP A 187 -7.51 6.89 -4.04
CA ASP A 187 -8.13 5.62 -4.42
C ASP A 187 -9.53 5.44 -3.78
N ALA A 188 -9.74 6.01 -2.59
CA ALA A 188 -11.03 6.02 -1.89
C ALA A 188 -11.99 7.13 -2.36
N GLY A 189 -11.59 7.97 -3.32
CA GLY A 189 -12.38 9.08 -3.83
C GLY A 189 -12.40 10.32 -2.93
N HIS A 190 -11.55 10.39 -1.92
CA HIS A 190 -11.39 11.57 -1.05
C HIS A 190 -10.47 12.64 -1.65
N GLY A 191 -9.83 12.36 -2.79
CA GLY A 191 -8.83 13.22 -3.42
C GLY A 191 -7.54 13.30 -2.60
N HIS A 192 -6.64 14.20 -3.00
CA HIS A 192 -5.37 14.41 -2.29
C HIS A 192 -5.59 14.92 -0.85
N GLN A 193 -4.88 14.32 0.10
CA GLN A 193 -4.85 14.65 1.52
C GLN A 193 -3.40 14.85 1.97
N HIS A 194 -2.99 16.11 2.07
CA HIS A 194 -1.60 16.50 2.32
C HIS A 194 -1.24 16.51 3.81
N VAL A 195 -1.22 15.33 4.45
CA VAL A 195 -0.81 15.18 5.86
C VAL A 195 0.73 15.21 6.07
N TYR A 196 1.44 15.98 5.25
CA TYR A 196 2.89 16.13 5.32
C TYR A 196 3.30 17.04 6.49
N LEU A 197 4.54 16.87 6.97
CA LEU A 197 5.13 17.77 7.97
C LEU A 197 5.93 18.85 7.25
N GLU A 198 5.52 20.10 7.42
CA GLU A 198 6.19 21.27 6.85
C GLU A 198 7.37 21.69 7.73
N ILE A 199 8.47 20.93 7.68
CA ILE A 199 9.65 21.15 8.52
C ILE A 199 10.78 21.75 7.69
N ALA A 200 11.21 22.96 8.05
CA ALA A 200 12.34 23.62 7.41
C ALA A 200 13.66 22.88 7.70
N GLY A 201 14.60 22.95 6.75
CA GLY A 201 15.97 22.48 6.93
C GLY A 201 16.19 20.96 6.83
N ILE A 202 15.18 20.19 6.42
CA ILE A 202 15.30 18.76 6.11
C ILE A 202 15.13 18.58 4.60
N SER A 203 16.14 18.01 3.93
CA SER A 203 16.12 17.76 2.50
C SER A 203 15.57 16.36 2.16
N GLY A 204 15.07 16.20 0.94
CA GLY A 204 14.59 14.90 0.45
C GLY A 204 13.23 14.45 1.00
N LEU A 205 12.48 15.34 1.65
CA LEU A 205 11.12 15.07 2.06
C LEU A 205 10.21 14.95 0.84
N MET A 206 9.30 13.97 0.88
CA MET A 206 8.14 13.98 0.01
C MET A 206 7.22 15.11 0.46
N ALA A 207 6.62 15.81 -0.51
CA ALA A 207 5.69 16.91 -0.26
C ALA A 207 4.43 16.68 -1.08
N GLY A 208 3.32 17.28 -0.63
CA GLY A 208 2.09 17.36 -1.42
C GLY A 208 2.36 18.10 -2.72
N ASP A 209 1.51 17.87 -3.71
CA ASP A 209 1.54 18.71 -4.89
C ASP A 209 0.96 20.11 -4.59
N SER A 210 0.96 20.99 -5.59
CA SER A 210 0.39 22.33 -5.46
C SER A 210 -1.13 22.37 -5.57
N LEU A 211 -1.80 21.21 -5.73
CA LEU A 211 -3.24 21.17 -5.87
C LEU A 211 -3.91 21.30 -4.49
N PRO A 212 -5.10 21.93 -4.42
CA PRO A 212 -5.87 21.96 -3.18
C PRO A 212 -6.23 20.55 -2.70
N GLU A 213 -6.30 20.36 -1.39
CA GLU A 213 -6.83 19.12 -0.80
C GLU A 213 -8.23 18.81 -1.34
N GLY A 214 -8.53 17.52 -1.51
CA GLY A 214 -9.79 17.06 -2.05
C GLY A 214 -9.93 17.21 -3.57
N THR A 215 -8.84 17.48 -4.30
CA THR A 215 -8.83 17.41 -5.77
C THR A 215 -8.27 16.06 -6.25
N GLY A 216 -8.57 15.65 -7.50
CA GLY A 216 -8.03 14.42 -8.10
C GLY A 216 -8.85 13.14 -7.88
N HIS A 217 -10.17 13.23 -7.73
CA HIS A 217 -11.09 12.07 -7.63
C HIS A 217 -11.11 11.19 -8.89
#